data_AF-M4RDH3-F1
#
_entry.id   AF-M4RDH3-F1
#
_cell.length_a   1.000
_cell.length_b   1.000
_cell.length_c   1.000
_cell.angle_alpha   90.00
_cell.angle_beta   90.00
_cell.angle_gamma   90.00
#
_symmetry.space_group_name_H-M   'P 1'
#
loop_
_entity.id
_entity.type
_entity.pdbx_description
1 polymer ?
#
loop_
_entity_poly.entity_id
_entity_poly.type
_entity_poly.pdbx_seq_one_letter_code
_entity_poly.pdbx_strand_id
1 'polypeptide(L)'
;MACCATLLSGCAGGGHTAPSTGTATSASSSATAKDGTVFTGYYAQQIKRTYDDAHQSLTKKILKDSKITDEEFNELSEHFSDCAKQQGVDVTFDSQGGMQTTYPAGMSQSDGDSAVAQCDEDNDFTSMSILHDSMKSNPKNEDPAVPLLQCLKKNGLAEQSMTVDDYKAIVSDENKDKDVFGKYFDESAPGYDAAKAKLYEACQTNS
;
A
#
# COMPACT_ATOMS: atom_id res chain seq x y z
N MET A 1 29.76 -56.18 29.08
CA MET A 1 29.31 -55.29 30.17
C MET A 1 29.75 -53.87 29.82
N ALA A 2 28.79 -52.99 29.53
CA ALA A 2 28.81 -51.52 29.46
C ALA A 2 29.89 -50.75 28.64
N CYS A 3 29.42 -49.97 27.65
CA CYS A 3 29.85 -48.63 27.15
C CYS A 3 29.41 -48.52 25.68
N CYS A 4 28.74 -47.49 25.14
CA CYS A 4 28.38 -46.15 25.56
C CYS A 4 27.04 -45.78 24.88
N ALA A 5 26.18 -45.07 25.60
CA ALA A 5 25.00 -44.42 25.06
C ALA A 5 25.38 -43.07 24.43
N THR A 6 24.91 -42.80 23.22
CA THR A 6 24.88 -41.44 22.65
C THR A 6 23.44 -41.03 22.41
N LEU A 7 22.95 -40.14 23.27
CA LEU A 7 21.72 -39.36 23.09
C LEU A 7 22.07 -38.16 22.20
N LEU A 8 21.43 -38.05 21.03
CA LEU A 8 21.45 -36.84 20.22
C LEU A 8 20.17 -36.04 20.50
N SER A 9 20.30 -35.04 21.38
CA SER A 9 19.30 -34.00 21.63
C SER A 9 19.32 -32.96 20.50
N GLY A 10 18.12 -32.71 19.96
CA GLY A 10 17.52 -31.40 19.70
C GLY A 10 18.31 -30.28 19.01
N CYS A 11 17.89 -29.94 17.79
CA CYS A 11 17.72 -28.54 17.40
C CYS A 11 16.21 -28.29 17.22
N ALA A 12 15.59 -27.68 18.22
CA ALA A 12 14.31 -27.01 18.07
C ALA A 12 14.56 -25.72 17.29
N GLY A 13 14.08 -25.67 16.04
CA GLY A 13 14.06 -24.44 15.25
C GLY A 13 13.14 -23.42 15.92
N GLY A 14 13.76 -22.45 16.58
CA GLY A 14 13.09 -21.27 17.14
C GLY A 14 12.48 -20.41 16.04
N GLY A 15 11.40 -19.74 16.40
CA GLY A 15 10.49 -19.08 15.47
C GLY A 15 11.12 -17.95 14.66
N HIS A 16 10.72 -17.92 13.39
CA HIS A 16 10.57 -16.69 12.63
C HIS A 16 9.12 -16.63 12.16
N THR A 17 8.21 -16.22 13.06
CA THR A 17 6.97 -15.58 12.63
C THR A 17 7.37 -14.23 12.03
N ALA A 18 7.59 -14.20 10.72
CA ALA A 18 7.58 -12.94 10.00
C ALA A 18 6.20 -12.29 10.26
N PRO A 19 6.12 -11.03 10.66
CA PRO A 19 4.85 -10.33 10.63
C PRO A 19 4.46 -10.23 9.16
N SER A 20 3.44 -10.99 8.77
CA SER A 20 2.73 -10.79 7.51
C SER A 20 1.99 -9.45 7.62
N THR A 21 2.69 -8.33 7.44
CA THR A 21 2.07 -7.04 7.14
C THR A 21 1.57 -7.10 5.70
N GLY A 22 0.43 -7.75 5.57
CA GLY A 22 -0.30 -7.93 4.34
C GLY A 22 -1.72 -8.34 4.68
N THR A 23 -2.33 -7.65 5.65
CA THR A 23 -3.79 -7.72 5.79
C THR A 23 -4.33 -7.12 4.50
N ALA A 24 -4.71 -8.01 3.57
CA ALA A 24 -5.58 -7.69 2.46
C ALA A 24 -6.75 -6.90 3.05
N THR A 25 -6.67 -5.57 2.94
CA THR A 25 -7.69 -4.68 3.46
C THR A 25 -8.87 -5.00 2.58
N SER A 26 -9.83 -5.75 3.13
CA SER A 26 -11.15 -5.87 2.53
C SER A 26 -11.58 -4.45 2.21
N ALA A 27 -11.71 -4.14 0.92
CA ALA A 27 -12.13 -2.84 0.44
C ALA A 27 -13.59 -2.64 0.87
N SER A 28 -13.78 -2.35 2.15
CA SER A 28 -15.06 -1.94 2.67
C SER A 28 -15.34 -0.61 2.01
N SER A 29 -16.45 -0.53 1.28
CA SER A 29 -16.91 0.70 0.65
C SER A 29 -17.19 1.83 1.66
N SER A 30 -17.18 1.50 2.96
CA SER A 30 -17.25 2.45 4.06
C SER A 30 -16.40 2.01 5.25
N ALA A 31 -15.92 2.97 6.04
CA ALA A 31 -15.25 2.73 7.32
C ALA A 31 -15.62 3.85 8.30
N THR A 32 -15.77 3.54 9.59
CA THR A 32 -16.18 4.51 10.62
C THR A 32 -15.09 4.70 11.64
N ALA A 33 -14.60 5.93 11.78
CA ALA A 33 -13.55 6.35 12.71
C ALA A 33 -13.97 6.25 14.19
N LYS A 34 -13.01 6.37 15.11
CA LYS A 34 -13.26 6.37 16.58
C LYS A 34 -14.24 7.48 17.01
N ASP A 35 -14.26 8.60 16.32
CA ASP A 35 -15.14 9.75 16.60
C ASP A 35 -16.50 9.72 15.88
N GLY A 36 -16.78 8.65 15.13
CA GLY A 36 -18.01 8.48 14.36
C GLY A 36 -17.96 9.04 12.94
N THR A 37 -16.87 9.67 12.50
CA THR A 37 -16.69 10.10 11.11
C THR A 37 -16.76 8.89 10.17
N VAL A 38 -17.54 9.00 9.10
CA VAL A 38 -17.72 7.92 8.12
C VAL A 38 -16.97 8.25 6.85
N PHE A 39 -16.04 7.39 6.47
CA PHE A 39 -15.32 7.43 5.20
C PHE A 39 -15.94 6.47 4.21
N THR A 40 -15.86 6.80 2.92
CA THR A 40 -16.40 5.97 1.84
C THR A 40 -15.43 5.82 0.68
N GLY A 41 -15.66 4.82 -0.16
CA GLY A 41 -14.83 4.52 -1.32
C GLY A 41 -13.72 3.50 -1.03
N TYR A 42 -12.91 3.21 -2.06
CA TYR A 42 -11.90 2.14 -2.00
C TYR A 42 -10.87 2.33 -0.88
N TYR A 43 -10.47 3.58 -0.63
CA TYR A 43 -9.48 3.92 0.40
C TYR A 43 -10.08 4.10 1.80
N ALA A 44 -11.39 3.90 2.02
CA ALA A 44 -12.07 4.24 3.28
C ALA A 44 -11.39 3.68 4.53
N GLN A 45 -10.95 2.41 4.48
CA GLN A 45 -10.26 1.78 5.61
C GLN A 45 -8.87 2.39 5.88
N GLN A 46 -8.14 2.77 4.84
CA GLN A 46 -6.83 3.40 5.00
C GLN A 46 -6.97 4.83 5.49
N ILE A 47 -7.91 5.60 4.92
CA ILE A 47 -8.29 6.93 5.40
C ILE A 47 -8.67 6.87 6.88
N LYS A 48 -9.50 5.90 7.27
CA LYS A 48 -9.89 5.69 8.67
C LYS A 48 -8.67 5.50 9.58
N ARG A 49 -7.72 4.64 9.18
CA ARG A 49 -6.50 4.40 9.97
C ARG A 49 -5.69 5.69 10.12
N THR A 50 -5.40 6.36 9.02
CA THR A 50 -4.66 7.64 9.03
C THR A 50 -5.38 8.70 9.87
N TYR A 51 -6.70 8.81 9.75
CA TYR A 51 -7.49 9.76 10.53
C TYR A 51 -7.47 9.44 12.04
N ASP A 52 -7.60 8.18 12.41
CA ASP A 52 -7.63 7.73 13.81
C ASP A 52 -6.29 7.87 14.52
N ASP A 53 -5.19 7.85 13.76
CA ASP A 53 -3.81 7.89 14.24
C ASP A 53 -3.16 9.27 14.03
N ALA A 54 -3.85 10.19 13.33
CA ALA A 54 -3.35 11.52 13.02
C ALA A 54 -3.02 12.35 14.27
N HIS A 55 -1.81 12.90 14.29
CA HIS A 55 -1.31 13.84 15.29
C HIS A 55 -1.79 15.26 15.01
N GLN A 56 -1.99 15.62 13.73
CA GLN A 56 -2.44 16.95 13.35
C GLN A 56 -3.95 17.07 13.15
N SER A 57 -4.46 18.24 13.57
CA SER A 57 -5.82 18.65 13.23
C SER A 57 -6.00 18.90 11.72
N LEU A 58 -4.94 19.33 11.03
CA LEU A 58 -4.95 19.53 9.58
C LEU A 58 -5.18 18.20 8.84
N THR A 59 -4.45 17.14 9.20
CA THR A 59 -4.64 15.78 8.65
C THR A 59 -6.10 15.34 8.76
N LYS A 60 -6.71 15.51 9.95
CA LYS A 60 -8.13 15.18 10.17
C LYS A 60 -9.07 16.05 9.33
N LYS A 61 -8.76 17.33 9.15
CA LYS A 61 -9.54 18.26 8.32
C LYS A 61 -9.52 17.82 6.85
N ILE A 62 -8.34 17.47 6.31
CA ILE A 62 -8.17 17.04 4.92
C ILE A 62 -8.95 15.73 4.68
N LEU A 63 -8.76 14.72 5.52
CA LEU A 63 -9.35 13.40 5.29
C LEU A 63 -10.88 13.32 5.42
N LYS A 64 -11.53 14.37 5.94
CA LYS A 64 -12.94 14.33 6.35
C LYS A 64 -13.92 13.99 5.23
N ASP A 65 -13.62 14.38 4.00
CA ASP A 65 -14.49 14.16 2.84
C ASP A 65 -14.09 12.90 2.02
N SER A 66 -13.16 12.10 2.56
CA SER A 66 -12.58 10.92 1.91
C SER A 66 -11.79 11.20 0.63
N LYS A 67 -11.33 12.43 0.43
CA LYS A 67 -10.48 12.84 -0.69
C LYS A 67 -9.27 13.62 -0.16
N ILE A 68 -8.24 13.71 -1.00
CA ILE A 68 -7.09 14.57 -0.76
C ILE A 68 -6.86 15.32 -2.06
N THR A 69 -7.08 16.63 -2.03
CA THR A 69 -6.80 17.51 -3.18
C THR A 69 -5.32 17.88 -3.23
N ASP A 70 -4.84 18.32 -4.40
CA ASP A 70 -3.48 18.83 -4.54
C ASP A 70 -3.28 20.08 -3.67
N GLU A 71 -4.30 20.93 -3.53
CA GLU A 71 -4.26 22.10 -2.66
C GLU A 71 -4.11 21.74 -1.17
N GLU A 72 -4.86 20.75 -0.71
CA GLU A 72 -4.76 20.25 0.68
C GLU A 72 -3.42 19.58 0.95
N PHE A 73 -2.92 18.82 -0.01
CA PHE A 73 -1.60 18.19 0.12
C PHE A 73 -0.47 19.24 0.10
N ASN A 74 -0.63 20.33 -0.65
CA ASN A 74 0.30 21.46 -0.62
C ASN A 74 0.26 22.18 0.74
N GLU A 75 -0.93 22.42 1.33
CA GLU A 75 -1.06 22.97 2.70
C GLU A 75 -0.31 22.10 3.72
N LEU A 76 -0.44 20.77 3.61
CA LEU A 76 0.29 19.83 4.46
C LEU A 76 1.81 19.86 4.23
N SER A 77 2.23 19.94 2.96
CA SER A 77 3.64 20.02 2.57
C SER A 77 4.32 21.28 3.10
N GLU A 78 3.63 22.42 3.04
CA GLU A 78 4.08 23.68 3.64
C GLU A 78 4.24 23.57 5.16
N HIS A 79 3.27 22.95 5.84
CA HIS A 79 3.35 22.68 7.27
C HIS A 79 4.55 21.80 7.65
N PHE A 80 4.83 20.76 6.86
CA PHE A 80 6.00 19.90 7.05
C PHE A 80 7.32 20.66 6.81
N SER A 81 7.41 21.42 5.72
CA SER A 81 8.57 22.26 5.42
C SER A 81 8.85 23.30 6.53
N ASP A 82 7.80 23.91 7.08
CA ASP A 82 7.92 24.85 8.19
C ASP A 82 8.45 24.18 9.46
N CYS A 83 8.02 22.95 9.76
CA CYS A 83 8.59 22.17 10.85
C CYS A 83 10.09 21.91 10.64
N ALA A 84 10.47 21.41 9.45
CA ALA A 84 11.86 21.10 9.15
C ALA A 84 12.75 22.34 9.27
N LYS A 85 12.24 23.48 8.80
CA LYS A 85 12.92 24.78 8.87
C LYS A 85 13.14 25.27 10.29
N GLN A 86 12.19 25.03 11.21
CA GLN A 86 12.36 25.33 12.63
C GLN A 86 13.47 24.48 13.27
N GLN A 87 13.74 23.29 12.73
CA GLN A 87 14.86 22.43 13.13
C GLN A 87 16.16 22.73 12.35
N GLY A 88 16.15 23.75 11.49
CA GLY A 88 17.31 24.17 10.71
C GLY A 88 17.57 23.35 9.44
N VAL A 89 16.62 22.51 9.03
CA VAL A 89 16.67 21.74 7.78
C VAL A 89 15.80 22.43 6.73
N ASP A 90 16.29 22.57 5.50
CA ASP A 90 15.48 23.09 4.40
C ASP A 90 14.87 21.92 3.62
N VAL A 91 13.54 21.87 3.58
CA VAL A 91 12.78 20.87 2.81
C VAL A 91 11.93 21.60 1.78
N THR A 92 12.02 21.16 0.53
CA THR A 92 11.21 21.66 -0.58
C THR A 92 10.54 20.51 -1.32
N PHE A 93 9.43 20.82 -2.00
CA PHE A 93 8.67 19.88 -2.80
C PHE A 93 8.58 20.37 -4.24
N ASP A 94 8.74 19.46 -5.19
CA ASP A 94 8.48 19.74 -6.59
C ASP A 94 6.99 19.63 -6.93
N SER A 95 6.63 20.01 -8.16
CA SER A 95 5.23 19.96 -8.65
C SER A 95 4.61 18.55 -8.71
N GLN A 96 5.42 17.50 -8.59
CA GLN A 96 5.00 16.10 -8.58
C GLN A 96 4.94 15.53 -7.15
N GLY A 97 5.24 16.34 -6.12
CA GLY A 97 5.30 15.89 -4.72
C GLY A 97 6.67 15.32 -4.32
N GLY A 98 7.68 15.40 -5.18
CA GLY A 98 9.03 14.93 -4.89
C GLY A 98 9.70 15.79 -3.82
N MET A 99 10.09 15.19 -2.70
CA MET A 99 10.76 15.86 -1.58
C MET A 99 12.26 16.02 -1.84
N GLN A 100 12.79 17.22 -1.57
CA GLN A 100 14.22 17.52 -1.59
C GLN A 100 14.64 18.12 -0.24
N THR A 101 15.69 17.56 0.35
CA THR A 101 16.19 17.95 1.67
C THR A 101 17.61 18.51 1.56
N THR A 102 17.84 19.67 2.17
CA THR A 102 19.15 20.32 2.24
C THR A 102 19.55 20.57 3.70
N TYR A 103 20.75 20.13 4.06
CA TYR A 103 21.32 20.32 5.40
C TYR A 103 22.27 21.52 5.45
N PRO A 104 22.23 22.34 6.51
CA PRO A 104 23.15 23.44 6.69
C PRO A 104 24.57 22.93 6.95
N ALA A 105 25.56 23.78 6.66
CA ALA A 105 26.96 23.47 6.92
C ALA A 105 27.20 23.18 8.41
N GLY A 106 27.82 22.05 8.71
CA GLY A 106 28.14 21.62 10.08
C GLY A 106 27.07 20.74 10.75
N MET A 107 25.89 20.56 10.13
CA MET A 107 24.93 19.54 10.54
C MET A 107 25.34 18.19 9.95
N SER A 108 25.29 17.12 10.77
CA SER A 108 25.49 15.77 10.25
C SER A 108 24.24 15.29 9.51
N GLN A 109 24.41 14.41 8.52
CA GLN A 109 23.27 13.81 7.83
C GLN A 109 22.31 13.09 8.80
N SER A 110 22.86 12.39 9.81
CA SER A 110 22.04 11.68 10.81
C SER A 110 21.17 12.63 11.63
N ASP A 111 21.68 13.80 12.00
CA ASP A 111 20.91 14.79 12.76
C ASP A 111 19.82 15.41 11.89
N GLY A 112 20.15 15.71 10.62
CA GLY A 112 19.19 16.21 9.64
C GLY A 112 18.07 15.21 9.34
N ASP A 113 18.42 13.94 9.09
CA ASP A 113 17.45 12.86 8.88
C ASP A 113 16.55 12.67 10.11
N SER A 114 17.10 12.80 11.32
CA SER A 114 16.32 12.70 12.57
C SER A 114 15.35 13.88 12.74
N ALA A 115 15.75 15.10 12.37
CA ALA A 115 14.87 16.26 12.39
C ALA A 115 13.71 16.10 11.40
N VAL A 116 13.99 15.62 10.18
CA VAL A 116 12.97 15.34 9.16
C VAL A 116 12.01 14.24 9.63
N ALA A 117 12.53 13.14 10.21
CA ALA A 117 11.70 12.06 10.74
C ALA A 117 10.79 12.52 11.88
N GLN A 118 11.28 13.38 12.79
CA GLN A 118 10.46 13.97 13.83
C GLN A 118 9.34 14.83 13.23
N CYS A 119 9.67 15.66 12.23
CA CYS A 119 8.65 16.46 11.54
C CYS A 119 7.63 15.60 10.79
N ASP A 120 8.02 14.42 10.31
CA ASP A 120 7.11 13.49 9.65
C ASP A 120 6.10 12.93 10.66
N GLU A 121 6.60 12.43 11.80
CA GLU A 121 5.77 11.94 12.89
C GLU A 121 4.80 13.01 13.40
N ASP A 122 5.28 14.24 13.58
CA ASP A 122 4.48 15.36 14.08
C ASP A 122 3.46 15.89 13.06
N ASN A 123 3.64 15.64 11.77
CA ASN A 123 2.78 16.18 10.69
C ASN A 123 2.02 15.10 9.89
N ASP A 124 2.17 13.83 10.24
CA ASP A 124 1.56 12.69 9.54
C ASP A 124 1.94 12.60 8.04
N PHE A 125 3.05 13.22 7.62
CA PHE A 125 3.32 13.57 6.21
C PHE A 125 3.44 12.34 5.29
N THR A 126 4.25 11.34 5.66
CA THR A 126 4.46 10.10 4.90
C THR A 126 3.13 9.36 4.68
N SER A 127 2.30 9.28 5.71
CA SER A 127 1.02 8.57 5.64
C SER A 127 0.03 9.27 4.69
N MET A 128 0.04 10.60 4.67
CA MET A 128 -0.77 11.41 3.78
C MET A 128 -0.23 11.41 2.34
N SER A 129 1.09 11.46 2.17
CA SER A 129 1.75 11.39 0.86
C SER A 129 1.43 10.08 0.14
N ILE A 130 1.55 8.94 0.83
CA ILE A 130 1.19 7.63 0.27
C ILE A 130 -0.28 7.59 -0.15
N LEU A 131 -1.18 8.13 0.66
CA LEU A 131 -2.61 8.18 0.35
C LEU A 131 -2.91 9.09 -0.85
N HIS A 132 -2.31 10.27 -0.89
CA HIS A 132 -2.47 11.22 -1.99
C HIS A 132 -1.98 10.64 -3.32
N ASP A 133 -0.78 10.06 -3.35
CA ASP A 133 -0.23 9.39 -4.54
C ASP A 133 -1.10 8.21 -5.01
N SER A 134 -1.63 7.44 -4.06
CA SER A 134 -2.54 6.33 -4.35
C SER A 134 -3.83 6.84 -4.99
N MET A 135 -4.44 7.91 -4.47
CA MET A 135 -5.65 8.49 -5.04
C MET A 135 -5.40 9.19 -6.37
N LYS A 136 -4.22 9.81 -6.56
CA LYS A 136 -3.82 10.46 -7.79
C LYS A 136 -3.59 9.46 -8.93
N SER A 137 -2.97 8.33 -8.62
CA SER A 137 -2.79 7.22 -9.58
C SER A 137 -4.09 6.46 -9.87
N ASN A 138 -5.08 6.56 -8.98
CA ASN A 138 -6.41 5.97 -9.12
C ASN A 138 -7.52 7.03 -8.99
N PRO A 139 -7.68 7.94 -9.97
CA PRO A 139 -8.55 9.11 -9.84
C PRO A 139 -10.04 8.78 -9.70
N LYS A 140 -10.45 7.55 -10.03
CA LYS A 140 -11.82 7.07 -9.82
C LYS A 140 -12.04 6.53 -8.41
N ASN A 141 -10.99 6.36 -7.62
CA ASN A 141 -10.98 5.66 -6.34
C ASN A 141 -11.70 4.30 -6.46
N GLU A 142 -11.48 3.60 -7.58
CA GLU A 142 -12.06 2.31 -7.87
C GLU A 142 -11.12 1.18 -7.43
N ASP A 143 -11.68 0.04 -7.11
CA ASP A 143 -10.89 -1.14 -6.81
C ASP A 143 -10.11 -1.58 -8.06
N PRO A 144 -8.77 -1.65 -8.05
CA PRO A 144 -7.97 -1.96 -9.24
C PRO A 144 -8.27 -3.35 -9.82
N ALA A 145 -8.84 -4.25 -9.01
CA ALA A 145 -9.34 -5.53 -9.51
C ALA A 145 -10.53 -5.38 -10.48
N VAL A 146 -11.27 -4.27 -10.44
CA VAL A 146 -12.40 -3.99 -11.35
C VAL A 146 -11.95 -3.86 -12.81
N PRO A 147 -11.09 -2.88 -13.19
CA PRO A 147 -10.64 -2.75 -14.57
C PRO A 147 -9.83 -3.97 -15.03
N LEU A 148 -9.04 -4.57 -14.14
CA LEU A 148 -8.30 -5.80 -14.43
C LEU A 148 -9.24 -6.95 -14.80
N LEU A 149 -10.20 -7.27 -13.93
CA LEU A 149 -11.15 -8.36 -14.19
C LEU A 149 -12.01 -8.09 -15.44
N GLN A 150 -12.37 -6.84 -15.71
CA GLN A 150 -13.04 -6.47 -16.97
C GLN A 150 -12.16 -6.80 -18.19
N CYS A 151 -10.87 -6.49 -18.14
CA CYS A 151 -9.92 -6.84 -19.20
C CYS A 151 -9.79 -8.36 -19.38
N LEU A 152 -9.66 -9.10 -18.27
CA LEU A 152 -9.56 -10.56 -18.29
C LEU A 152 -10.81 -11.20 -18.90
N LYS A 153 -12.00 -10.76 -18.50
CA LYS A 153 -13.27 -11.23 -19.08
C LYS A 153 -13.39 -10.92 -20.56
N LYS A 154 -13.02 -9.71 -20.98
CA LYS A 154 -13.08 -9.28 -22.38
C LYS A 154 -12.22 -10.16 -23.29
N ASN A 155 -11.08 -10.64 -22.80
CA ASN A 155 -10.16 -11.51 -23.53
C ASN A 155 -10.44 -13.02 -23.34
N GLY A 156 -11.51 -13.39 -22.64
CA GLY A 156 -11.83 -14.79 -22.35
C GLY A 156 -10.79 -15.49 -21.46
N LEU A 157 -10.14 -14.72 -20.60
CA LEU A 157 -9.16 -15.19 -19.61
C LEU A 157 -9.79 -15.43 -18.24
N ALA A 158 -10.96 -14.83 -17.98
CA ALA A 158 -11.78 -15.07 -16.79
C ALA A 158 -13.22 -15.38 -17.20
N GLU A 159 -13.91 -16.16 -16.36
CA GLU A 159 -15.33 -16.49 -16.53
C GLU A 159 -16.19 -15.22 -16.48
N GLN A 160 -17.20 -15.11 -17.35
CA GLN A 160 -18.04 -13.91 -17.40
C GLN A 160 -18.83 -13.66 -16.10
N SER A 161 -19.16 -14.73 -15.37
CA SER A 161 -19.86 -14.67 -14.08
C SER A 161 -18.95 -14.35 -12.89
N MET A 162 -17.62 -14.42 -13.02
CA MET A 162 -16.68 -14.19 -11.92
C MET A 162 -16.87 -12.79 -11.34
N THR A 163 -17.08 -12.67 -10.04
CA THR A 163 -17.15 -11.35 -9.37
C THR A 163 -15.76 -10.85 -9.00
N VAL A 164 -15.64 -9.58 -8.63
CA VAL A 164 -14.38 -9.02 -8.12
C VAL A 164 -13.94 -9.73 -6.83
N ASP A 165 -14.90 -10.07 -5.96
CA ASP A 165 -14.61 -10.80 -4.72
C ASP A 165 -14.15 -12.23 -5.02
N ASP A 166 -14.75 -12.91 -6.00
CA ASP A 166 -14.28 -14.23 -6.45
C ASP A 166 -12.85 -14.14 -6.98
N TYR A 167 -12.58 -13.16 -7.85
CA TYR A 167 -11.25 -12.92 -8.40
C TYR A 167 -10.23 -12.71 -7.28
N LYS A 168 -10.53 -11.82 -6.32
CA LYS A 168 -9.66 -11.58 -5.16
C LYS A 168 -9.43 -12.82 -4.31
N ALA A 169 -10.48 -13.58 -4.04
CA ALA A 169 -10.39 -14.82 -3.27
C ALA A 169 -9.53 -15.87 -3.99
N ILE A 170 -9.58 -15.93 -5.33
CA ILE A 170 -8.72 -16.79 -6.15
C ILE A 170 -7.27 -16.34 -6.07
N VAL A 171 -6.97 -15.08 -6.42
CA VAL A 171 -5.58 -14.61 -6.52
C VAL A 171 -4.89 -14.47 -5.16
N SER A 172 -5.65 -14.41 -4.07
CA SER A 172 -5.11 -14.43 -2.70
C SER A 172 -4.68 -15.82 -2.21
N ASP A 173 -5.07 -16.89 -2.93
CA ASP A 173 -4.75 -18.28 -2.62
C ASP A 173 -3.90 -18.85 -3.76
N GLU A 174 -2.60 -19.03 -3.51
CA GLU A 174 -1.63 -19.47 -4.52
C GLU A 174 -2.06 -20.73 -5.27
N ASN A 175 -2.70 -21.69 -4.58
CA ASN A 175 -3.13 -22.93 -5.22
C ASN A 175 -4.33 -22.68 -6.15
N LYS A 176 -5.28 -21.84 -5.74
CA LYS A 176 -6.43 -21.47 -6.58
C LYS A 176 -6.01 -20.60 -7.74
N ASP A 177 -5.09 -19.67 -7.53
CA ASP A 177 -4.56 -18.82 -8.59
C ASP A 177 -3.87 -19.66 -9.67
N LYS A 178 -3.01 -20.59 -9.25
CA LYS A 178 -2.35 -21.54 -10.17
C LYS A 178 -3.34 -22.44 -10.90
N ASP A 179 -4.41 -22.90 -10.23
CA ASP A 179 -5.43 -23.74 -10.83
C ASP A 179 -6.27 -22.98 -11.89
N VAL A 180 -6.68 -21.75 -11.58
CA VAL A 180 -7.57 -20.95 -12.43
C VAL A 180 -6.79 -20.23 -13.54
N PHE A 181 -5.73 -19.53 -13.17
CA PHE A 181 -4.98 -18.62 -14.03
C PHE A 181 -3.56 -19.10 -14.38
N GLY A 182 -3.04 -20.15 -13.73
CA GLY A 182 -1.65 -20.61 -13.94
C GLY A 182 -1.30 -20.91 -15.40
N LYS A 183 -2.26 -21.37 -16.21
CA LYS A 183 -2.09 -21.56 -17.67
C LYS A 183 -1.77 -20.28 -18.45
N TYR A 184 -1.80 -19.11 -17.83
CA TYR A 184 -1.47 -17.82 -18.44
C TYR A 184 -0.16 -17.19 -17.93
N PHE A 185 0.47 -17.75 -16.90
CA PHE A 185 1.72 -17.21 -16.34
C PHE A 185 2.78 -18.25 -15.99
N ASP A 186 2.43 -19.54 -16.01
CA ASP A 186 3.33 -20.66 -15.77
C ASP A 186 3.41 -21.52 -17.03
N GLU A 187 4.55 -21.49 -17.73
CA GLU A 187 4.76 -22.24 -18.97
C GLU A 187 4.76 -23.76 -18.76
N SER A 188 4.97 -24.21 -17.51
CA SER A 188 4.91 -25.62 -17.14
C SER A 188 3.48 -26.10 -16.85
N ALA A 189 2.52 -25.18 -16.74
CA ALA A 189 1.14 -25.51 -16.42
C ALA A 189 0.47 -26.30 -17.57
N PRO A 190 -0.29 -27.36 -17.25
CA PRO A 190 -1.12 -28.03 -18.25
C PRO A 190 -2.06 -27.03 -18.94
N GLY A 191 -2.05 -27.01 -20.27
CA GLY A 191 -2.90 -26.10 -21.05
C GLY A 191 -2.37 -24.67 -21.16
N TYR A 192 -1.07 -24.44 -20.90
CA TYR A 192 -0.41 -23.17 -21.17
C TYR A 192 -0.67 -22.68 -22.61
N ASP A 193 -1.00 -21.40 -22.73
CA ASP A 193 -1.27 -20.73 -24.01
C ASP A 193 -0.47 -19.42 -24.07
N ALA A 194 0.63 -19.42 -24.82
CA ALA A 194 1.54 -18.28 -24.93
C ALA A 194 0.88 -17.02 -25.51
N ALA A 195 -0.16 -17.15 -26.35
CA ALA A 195 -0.87 -15.99 -26.88
C ALA A 195 -1.76 -15.36 -25.79
N LYS A 196 -2.45 -16.20 -25.02
CA LYS A 196 -3.26 -15.75 -23.88
C LYS A 196 -2.41 -15.26 -22.71
N ALA A 197 -1.23 -15.82 -22.50
CA ALA A 197 -0.27 -15.33 -21.51
C ALA A 197 0.11 -13.86 -21.78
N LYS A 198 0.40 -13.51 -23.04
CA LYS A 198 0.64 -12.11 -23.43
C LYS A 198 -0.57 -11.21 -23.18
N LEU A 199 -1.79 -11.70 -23.42
CA LEU A 199 -3.01 -10.94 -23.12
C LEU A 199 -3.22 -10.76 -21.61
N TYR A 200 -2.90 -11.77 -20.81
CA TYR A 200 -2.96 -11.72 -19.35
C TYR A 200 -1.99 -10.69 -18.79
N GLU A 201 -0.74 -10.70 -19.26
CA GLU A 201 0.27 -9.68 -18.92
C GLU A 201 -0.15 -8.27 -19.37
N ALA A 202 -0.71 -8.15 -20.58
CA ALA A 202 -1.22 -6.87 -21.09
C ALA A 202 -2.38 -6.34 -20.24
N CYS A 203 -3.23 -7.21 -19.68
CA CYS A 203 -4.29 -6.78 -18.76
C CYS A 203 -3.71 -6.25 -17.44
N GLN A 204 -2.69 -6.89 -16.87
CA GLN A 204 -2.09 -6.47 -15.60
C GLN A 204 -1.31 -5.15 -15.69
N THR A 205 -0.76 -4.84 -16.87
CA THR A 205 0.04 -3.63 -17.10
C THR A 205 -0.79 -2.40 -17.49
N ASN A 206 -2.05 -2.60 -17.90
CA ASN A 206 -2.96 -1.52 -18.34
C ASN A 206 -4.20 -1.37 -17.45
N SER A 207 -4.23 -2.04 -16.30
CA SER A 207 -5.33 -2.01 -15.32
C SER A 207 -5.11 -1.02 -14.20
#